data_AF-A0A924ALK9-F1
#
_entry.id   AF-A0A924ALK9-F1
#
_cell.length_a   1.000
_cell.length_b   1.000
_cell.length_c   1.000
_cell.angle_alpha   90.00
_cell.angle_beta   90.00
_cell.angle_gamma   90.00
#
_symmetry.space_group_name_H-M   'P 1'
#
loop_
_entity.id
_entity.type
_entity.pdbx_description
1 polymer ?
#
loop_
_entity_poly.entity_id
_entity_poly.type
_entity_poly.pdbx_seq_one_letter_code
_entity_poly.pdbx_strand_id
1 'polypeptide(L)'
;MSVTFAQPAPYKPTNQIRIVTAAALFDGHDAAINIMRRIIQSSGAEVIHLGHNRAVKEIVDCAIQEDAQAIAITSYQGGHVEYFKYMRDLLVERGAGHI
;
A
#
# COMPACT_ATOMS: atom_id res chain seq x y z
N MET A 1 4.33 29.76 -25.81
CA MET A 1 4.49 28.36 -26.26
C MET A 1 4.04 27.45 -25.12
N SER A 2 2.88 26.83 -25.24
CA SER A 2 2.37 25.85 -24.28
C SER A 2 3.00 24.48 -24.59
N VAL A 3 3.86 23.98 -23.72
CA VAL A 3 4.40 22.62 -23.84
C VAL A 3 3.30 21.65 -23.41
N THR A 4 2.75 20.89 -24.34
CA THR A 4 1.80 19.81 -24.03
C THR A 4 2.61 18.57 -23.65
N PHE A 5 2.71 18.27 -22.37
CA PHE A 5 3.24 16.97 -21.93
C PHE A 5 2.22 15.89 -22.26
N ALA A 6 2.63 14.89 -23.06
CA ALA A 6 1.81 13.70 -23.27
C ALA A 6 1.72 12.94 -21.94
N GLN A 7 0.50 12.75 -21.43
CA GLN A 7 0.30 11.94 -20.22
C GLN A 7 0.68 10.48 -20.54
N PRO A 8 1.54 9.84 -19.72
CA PRO A 8 1.85 8.42 -19.91
C PRO A 8 0.56 7.60 -19.76
N ALA A 9 0.37 6.63 -20.65
CA ALA A 9 -0.77 5.72 -20.57
C ALA A 9 -0.71 4.91 -19.26
N PRO A 10 -1.85 4.67 -18.58
CA PRO A 10 -1.88 3.87 -17.36
C PRO A 10 -1.31 2.48 -17.60
N TYR A 11 -0.45 2.01 -16.70
CA TYR A 11 0.05 0.65 -16.74
C TYR A 11 -1.12 -0.34 -16.60
N LYS A 12 -1.17 -1.35 -17.46
CA LYS A 12 -2.13 -2.45 -17.35
C LYS A 12 -1.38 -3.69 -16.89
N PRO A 13 -1.69 -4.23 -15.71
CA PRO A 13 -1.02 -5.44 -15.22
C PRO A 13 -1.43 -6.65 -16.07
N THR A 14 -0.50 -7.60 -16.24
CA THR A 14 -0.77 -8.88 -16.91
C THR A 14 -1.57 -9.84 -16.04
N ASN A 15 -1.37 -9.77 -14.72
CA ASN A 15 -2.04 -10.59 -13.72
C ASN A 15 -2.98 -9.73 -12.87
N GLN A 16 -3.95 -10.35 -12.19
CA GLN A 16 -4.77 -9.67 -11.19
C GLN A 16 -3.88 -9.26 -10.00
N ILE A 17 -3.71 -7.95 -9.79
CA ILE A 17 -2.92 -7.41 -8.68
C ILE A 17 -3.87 -6.95 -7.58
N ARG A 18 -3.65 -7.42 -6.35
CA ARG A 18 -4.29 -7.01 -5.10
C ARG A 18 -3.26 -6.26 -4.25
N ILE A 19 -3.61 -5.05 -3.81
CA ILE A 19 -2.76 -4.20 -2.97
C ILE A 19 -3.50 -3.81 -1.71
N VAL A 20 -2.90 -4.04 -0.55
CA VAL A 20 -3.39 -3.52 0.73
C VAL A 20 -2.89 -2.08 0.91
N THR A 21 -3.77 -1.15 1.26
CA THR A 21 -3.43 0.26 1.49
C THR A 21 -3.84 0.69 2.90
N ALA A 22 -2.94 1.38 3.60
CA ALA A 22 -3.21 1.91 4.95
C ALA A 22 -2.35 3.14 5.26
N ALA A 23 -2.73 3.91 6.27
CA ALA A 23 -1.82 4.83 6.96
C ALA A 23 -1.32 4.21 8.26
N ALA A 24 -0.06 4.51 8.60
CA ALA A 24 0.64 3.94 9.75
C ALA A 24 -0.04 4.25 11.09
N LEU A 25 0.40 3.57 12.15
CA LEU A 25 -0.15 3.73 13.49
C LEU A 25 0.00 5.18 13.98
N PHE A 26 -1.06 5.73 14.55
CA PHE A 26 -1.21 7.13 14.97
C PHE A 26 -1.07 8.18 13.86
N ASP A 27 -1.07 7.77 12.59
CA ASP A 27 -1.02 8.69 11.47
C ASP A 27 -2.41 8.97 10.90
N GLY A 28 -2.88 10.21 11.03
CA GLY A 28 -4.13 10.70 10.45
C GLY A 28 -4.00 11.26 9.03
N HIS A 29 -2.80 11.27 8.44
CA HIS A 29 -2.55 11.86 7.12
C HIS A 29 -2.95 10.89 6.00
N ASP A 30 -4.25 10.74 5.80
CA ASP A 30 -4.81 9.81 4.81
C ASP A 30 -4.93 10.43 3.40
N ALA A 31 -4.68 11.72 3.24
CA ALA A 31 -4.82 12.42 1.95
C ALA A 31 -3.95 11.78 0.86
N ALA A 32 -2.69 11.45 1.18
CA ALA A 32 -1.77 10.84 0.24
C ALA A 32 -2.20 9.42 -0.14
N ILE A 33 -2.57 8.58 0.83
CA ILE A 33 -3.00 7.19 0.54
C ILE A 33 -4.33 7.17 -0.22
N ASN A 34 -5.21 8.16 0.01
CA ASN A 34 -6.45 8.32 -0.73
C ASN A 34 -6.24 8.68 -2.20
N ILE A 35 -5.22 9.49 -2.53
CA ILE A 35 -4.85 9.76 -3.92
C ILE A 35 -4.20 8.52 -4.54
N MET A 36 -3.25 7.91 -3.84
CA MET A 36 -2.54 6.72 -4.34
C MET A 36 -3.49 5.56 -4.62
N ARG A 37 -4.43 5.27 -3.72
CA ARG A 37 -5.42 4.19 -3.95
C ARG A 37 -6.25 4.43 -5.21
N ARG A 38 -6.64 5.68 -5.50
CA ARG A 38 -7.41 6.02 -6.71
C ARG A 38 -6.58 5.79 -7.97
N ILE A 39 -5.30 6.16 -7.95
CA ILE A 39 -4.37 5.94 -9.06
C ILE A 39 -4.17 4.44 -9.29
N ILE A 40 -3.92 3.68 -8.22
CA ILE A 40 -3.75 2.22 -8.27
C ILE A 40 -5.02 1.54 -8.83
N GLN A 41 -6.20 1.90 -8.32
CA GLN A 41 -7.49 1.42 -8.82
C GLN A 41 -7.71 1.76 -10.29
N SER A 42 -7.39 2.99 -10.71
CA SER A 42 -7.53 3.42 -12.10
C SER A 42 -6.59 2.68 -13.07
N SER A 43 -5.52 2.08 -12.55
CA SER A 43 -4.58 1.24 -13.30
C SER A 43 -5.05 -0.22 -13.41
N GLY A 44 -6.20 -0.57 -12.82
CA GLY A 44 -6.80 -1.91 -12.89
C GLY A 44 -6.40 -2.87 -11.77
N ALA A 45 -5.68 -2.40 -10.74
CA ALA A 45 -5.40 -3.19 -9.55
C ALA A 45 -6.57 -3.13 -8.56
N GLU A 46 -6.82 -4.25 -7.89
CA GLU A 46 -7.76 -4.34 -6.78
C GLU A 46 -7.09 -3.76 -5.52
N VAL A 47 -7.82 -2.91 -4.79
CA VAL A 47 -7.29 -2.24 -3.60
C VAL A 47 -8.13 -2.54 -2.39
N ILE A 48 -7.52 -3.16 -1.40
CA ILE A 48 -8.08 -3.38 -0.07
C ILE A 48 -7.62 -2.23 0.82
N HIS A 49 -8.53 -1.33 1.18
CA HIS A 49 -8.20 -0.12 1.94
C HIS A 49 -8.59 -0.27 3.41
N LEU A 50 -7.60 -0.26 4.30
CA LEU A 50 -7.80 -0.42 5.75
C LEU A 50 -8.00 0.90 6.50
N GLY A 51 -7.85 2.04 5.83
CA GLY A 51 -7.94 3.37 6.45
C GLY A 51 -6.65 3.75 7.17
N HIS A 52 -6.78 4.49 8.28
CA HIS A 52 -5.67 5.07 9.03
C HIS A 52 -5.53 4.46 10.44
N ASN A 53 -4.42 4.76 11.12
CA ASN A 53 -4.13 4.30 12.47
C ASN A 53 -4.10 2.76 12.61
N ARG A 54 -3.38 2.09 11.71
CA ARG A 54 -3.30 0.62 11.69
C ARG A 54 -1.98 0.11 12.24
N ALA A 55 -2.06 -0.91 13.11
CA ALA A 55 -0.89 -1.63 13.58
C ALA A 55 -0.31 -2.51 12.46
N VAL A 56 1.01 -2.69 12.46
CA VAL A 56 1.71 -3.56 11.50
C VAL A 56 1.06 -4.95 11.42
N LYS A 57 0.71 -5.53 12.57
CA LYS A 57 0.09 -6.85 12.64
C LYS A 57 -1.24 -6.91 11.88
N GLU A 58 -2.10 -5.90 12.03
CA GLU A 58 -3.40 -5.86 11.33
C GLU A 58 -3.21 -5.82 9.80
N ILE A 59 -2.24 -5.03 9.34
CA ILE A 59 -1.94 -4.89 7.91
C ILE A 59 -1.38 -6.20 7.35
N VAL A 60 -0.44 -6.83 8.05
CA VAL A 60 0.15 -8.11 7.64
C VAL A 60 -0.88 -9.24 7.66
N ASP A 61 -1.72 -9.31 8.70
CA ASP A 61 -2.80 -10.31 8.78
C ASP A 61 -3.73 -10.19 7.57
N CYS A 62 -4.14 -8.96 7.22
CA CYS A 62 -4.99 -8.70 6.06
C CYS A 62 -4.28 -9.03 4.74
N ALA A 63 -3.03 -8.61 4.56
CA ALA A 63 -2.28 -8.88 3.33
C ALA A 63 -2.12 -10.37 3.05
N ILE A 64 -1.89 -11.18 4.09
CA ILE A 64 -1.79 -12.64 3.96
C ILE A 64 -3.16 -13.26 3.68
N GLN A 65 -4.20 -12.86 4.40
CA GLN A 65 -5.56 -13.41 4.21
C GLN A 65 -6.11 -13.10 2.82
N GLU A 66 -5.84 -11.91 2.32
CA GLU A 66 -6.26 -11.44 1.00
C GLU A 66 -5.26 -11.82 -0.11
N ASP A 67 -4.22 -12.61 0.20
CA ASP A 67 -3.20 -13.07 -0.76
C ASP A 67 -2.60 -11.92 -1.61
N ALA A 68 -2.41 -10.75 -0.99
CA ALA A 68 -2.01 -9.53 -1.69
C ALA A 68 -0.58 -9.59 -2.19
N GLN A 69 -0.29 -8.97 -3.33
CA GLN A 69 1.07 -8.92 -3.90
C GLN A 69 1.89 -7.74 -3.38
N ALA A 70 1.26 -6.76 -2.73
CA ALA A 70 1.94 -5.60 -2.18
C ALA A 70 1.15 -4.94 -1.06
N ILE A 71 1.89 -4.21 -0.21
CA ILE A 71 1.35 -3.34 0.83
C ILE A 71 1.86 -1.91 0.57
N ALA A 72 0.96 -0.94 0.50
CA ALA A 72 1.27 0.48 0.36
C ALA A 72 0.87 1.25 1.62
N ILE A 73 1.85 1.91 2.25
CA ILE A 73 1.67 2.61 3.52
C ILE A 73 2.13 4.05 3.43
N THR A 74 1.33 4.97 3.97
CA THR A 74 1.77 6.33 4.26
C THR A 74 2.14 6.46 5.74
N SER A 75 3.27 7.13 6.01
CA SER A 75 3.75 7.36 7.37
C SER A 75 4.35 8.77 7.51
N TYR A 76 3.59 9.68 8.12
CA TYR A 76 3.95 11.08 8.33
C TYR A 76 4.34 11.42 9.78
N GLN A 77 4.10 10.54 10.75
CA GLN A 77 4.35 10.79 12.18
C GLN A 77 5.74 10.35 12.68
N GLY A 78 6.60 9.82 11.81
CA GLY A 78 7.90 9.26 12.20
C GLY A 78 7.82 7.78 12.59
N GLY A 79 8.94 7.19 13.04
CA GLY A 79 9.03 5.76 13.40
C GLY A 79 8.89 4.79 12.22
N HIS A 80 8.95 5.27 10.98
CA HIS A 80 8.73 4.46 9.78
C HIS A 80 9.81 3.39 9.60
N VAL A 81 11.05 3.63 10.03
CA VAL A 81 12.13 2.64 9.92
C VAL A 81 11.82 1.41 10.76
N GLU A 82 11.45 1.61 12.03
CA GLU A 82 11.07 0.54 12.94
C GLU A 82 9.77 -0.14 12.49
N TYR A 83 8.80 0.65 12.05
CA TYR A 83 7.51 0.16 11.54
C TYR A 83 7.68 -0.76 10.33
N PHE A 84 8.46 -0.34 9.32
CA PHE A 84 8.71 -1.14 8.12
C PHE A 84 9.63 -2.33 8.39
N LYS A 85 10.63 -2.20 9.28
CA LYS A 85 11.44 -3.35 9.73
C LYS A 85 10.56 -4.42 10.36
N TYR A 86 9.71 -4.02 11.31
CA TYR A 86 8.80 -4.95 11.97
C TYR A 86 7.83 -5.60 10.98
N MET A 87 7.31 -4.84 10.01
CA MET A 87 6.44 -5.38 8.95
C MET A 87 7.12 -6.47 8.12
N ARG A 88 8.33 -6.18 7.63
CA ARG A 88 9.10 -7.15 6.85
C ARG A 88 9.41 -8.40 7.66
N ASP A 89 9.88 -8.23 8.90
CA ASP A 89 10.26 -9.36 9.74
C ASP A 89 9.04 -10.26 10.03
N LEU A 90 7.86 -9.65 10.27
CA LEU A 90 6.61 -10.38 10.49
C LEU A 90 6.10 -11.10 9.23
N LEU A 91 6.26 -10.51 8.04
CA LEU A 91 5.93 -11.17 6.77
C LEU A 91 6.82 -12.41 6.54
N VAL A 92 8.12 -12.28 6.79
CA VAL A 92 9.08 -13.40 6.67
C VAL A 92 8.77 -14.50 7.69
N GLU A 93 8.51 -14.14 8.96
CA GLU A 93 8.16 -15.09 10.02
C GLU A 93 6.93 -15.93 9.66
N ARG A 94 5.97 -15.32 8.95
CA ARG A 94 4.72 -15.97 8.53
C ARG A 94 4.79 -16.65 7.15
N GLY A 95 5.97 -16.77 6.57
CA GLY A 95 6.16 -17.39 5.25
C GLY A 95 5.62 -16.57 4.07
N ALA A 96 5.33 -15.29 4.29
CA ALA A 96 4.77 -14.35 3.33
C ALA A 96 5.79 -13.31 2.84
N GLY A 97 7.10 -13.62 2.86
CA GLY A 97 8.16 -12.71 2.44
C GLY A 97 8.19 -12.36 0.94
N HIS A 98 7.22 -12.83 0.17
CA HIS A 98 7.02 -12.48 -1.24
C HIS A 98 6.17 -11.22 -1.44
N ILE A 99 5.47 -10.78 -0.38
CA ILE A 99 4.71 -9.53 -0.28
C ILE A 99 5.66 -8.41 0.16
#